data_AF-A0A2T4U9Q9-F1
#
_entry.id   AF-A0A2T4U9Q9-F1
#
_cell.length_a   1.000
_cell.length_b   1.000
_cell.length_c   1.000
_cell.angle_alpha   90.00
_cell.angle_beta   90.00
_cell.angle_gamma   90.00
#
_symmetry.space_group_name_H-M   'P 1'
#
loop_
_entity.id
_entity.type
_entity.pdbx_description
1 polymer ?
#
loop_
_entity_poly.entity_id
_entity_poly.type
_entity_poly.pdbx_seq_one_letter_code
_entity_poly.pdbx_strand_id
1 'polypeptide(L)' 'MNFVKPLLWINLLGSTGALIFYLFTFQTMNYRDDFLVLVGLFIAVSALGLFITKKLENEQSHR' A
#
# COMPACT_ATOMS: atom_id res chain seq x y z
N MET A 1 -12.73 15.97 7.28
CA MET A 1 -11.48 15.20 7.45
C MET A 1 -11.13 14.56 6.13
N ASN A 2 -9.90 14.73 5.60
CA ASN A 2 -9.49 14.08 4.36
C ASN A 2 -9.16 12.60 4.65
N PHE A 3 -10.18 11.73 4.57
CA PHE A 3 -10.07 10.29 4.90
C PHE A 3 -9.15 9.51 3.95
N VAL A 4 -8.78 10.10 2.82
CA VAL A 4 -7.95 9.45 1.80
C VAL A 4 -6.57 9.07 2.36
N LYS A 5 -5.89 9.98 3.08
CA LYS A 5 -4.53 9.72 3.60
C LYS A 5 -4.49 8.58 4.62
N PRO A 6 -5.38 8.50 5.64
CA PRO A 6 -5.49 7.35 6.52
C PRO A 6 -5.79 6.04 5.78
N LEU A 7 -6.70 6.05 4.80
CA LEU A 7 -7.05 4.86 4.02
C LEU A 7 -5.86 4.32 3.22
N LEU A 8 -5.07 5.22 2.60
CA LEU A 8 -3.85 4.83 1.88
C LEU A 8 -2.81 4.20 2.80
N TRP A 9 -2.65 4.72 4.03
CA TRP A 9 -1.76 4.12 5.03
C TRP A 9 -2.22 2.75 5.50
N ILE A 10 -3.52 2.59 5.79
CA ILE A 10 -4.09 1.29 6.18
C ILE A 10 -3.88 0.27 5.06
N ASN A 11 -4.15 0.64 3.81
CA ASN A 11 -3.96 -0.26 2.68
C ASN A 11 -2.49 -0.62 2.44
N LEU A 12 -1.57 0.35 2.59
CA LEU A 12 -0.14 0.12 2.47
C LEU A 12 0.36 -0.87 3.54
N LEU A 13 -0.01 -0.63 4.80
CA LEU A 13 0.38 -1.47 5.93
C LEU A 13 -0.21 -2.87 5.82
N GLY A 14 -1.50 -2.98 5.49
CA GLY A 14 -2.18 -4.27 5.33
C GLY A 14 -1.56 -5.09 4.19
N SER A 15 -1.32 -4.47 3.04
CA SER A 15 -0.74 -5.16 1.87
C SER A 15 0.73 -5.55 2.11
N THR A 16 1.50 -4.69 2.78
CA THR A 16 2.88 -5.02 3.18
C THR A 16 2.91 -6.16 4.19
N GLY A 17 2.01 -6.15 5.18
CA GLY A 17 1.86 -7.24 6.14
C GLY A 17 1.48 -8.56 5.47
N ALA A 18 0.57 -8.53 4.50
CA ALA A 18 0.20 -9.70 3.71
C ALA A 18 1.38 -10.25 2.88
N LEU A 19 2.20 -9.37 2.31
CA LEU A 19 3.42 -9.76 1.60
C LEU A 19 4.44 -10.42 2.54
N ILE A 20 4.64 -9.84 3.73
CA ILE A 20 5.54 -10.40 4.75
C ILE A 20 5.04 -11.78 5.19
N PHE A 21 3.73 -11.92 5.46
CA PHE A 21 3.14 -13.20 5.83
C PHE A 21 3.39 -14.26 4.75
N TYR A 22 3.14 -13.91 3.48
CA TYR A 22 3.44 -14.76 2.34
C TYR A 22 4.90 -15.23 2.32
N LEU A 23 5.88 -14.36 2.60
CA LEU A 23 7.30 -14.74 2.64
C LEU A 23 7.59 -15.83 3.68
N PHE A 24 6.80 -15.94 4.75
CA PHE A 24 6.97 -16.98 5.77
C PHE A 24 6.16 -18.26 5.49
N THR A 25 5.12 -18.19 4.67
CA THR A 25 4.18 -19.29 4.45
C THR A 25 4.16 -19.83 3.03
N PHE A 26 4.92 -19.24 2.09
CA PHE A 26 4.88 -19.63 0.67
C PHE A 26 5.25 -21.10 0.43
N GLN A 27 6.03 -21.72 1.32
CA GLN A 27 6.41 -23.13 1.21
C GLN A 27 5.33 -24.10 1.75
N THR A 28 4.46 -23.62 2.64
CA THR A 28 3.45 -24.44 3.32
C THR A 28 2.05 -24.25 2.76
N MET A 29 1.78 -23.12 2.11
CA MET A 29 0.47 -22.74 1.59
C MET A 29 0.54 -22.57 0.08
N ASN A 30 -0.38 -23.20 -0.64
CA ASN A 30 -0.48 -23.05 -2.09
C ASN A 30 -1.20 -21.73 -2.43
N TYR A 31 -0.44 -20.64 -2.50
CA TYR A 31 -0.95 -19.33 -2.89
C TYR A 31 -1.18 -19.27 -4.40
N ARG A 32 -2.24 -18.58 -4.82
CA ARG A 32 -2.47 -18.25 -6.24
C ARG A 32 -1.45 -17.20 -6.68
N ASP A 33 -0.91 -17.34 -7.89
CA ASP A 33 0.02 -16.37 -8.48
C ASP A 33 -0.56 -14.94 -8.53
N ASP A 34 -1.88 -14.83 -8.72
CA ASP A 34 -2.61 -13.56 -8.69
C ASP A 34 -2.45 -12.78 -7.37
N PHE A 35 -2.17 -13.48 -6.25
CA PHE A 35 -2.00 -12.86 -4.95
C PHE A 35 -0.84 -11.87 -4.92
N LEU A 36 0.34 -12.27 -5.43
CA LEU A 36 1.52 -11.41 -5.45
C LEU A 36 1.32 -10.19 -6.32
N VAL A 37 0.63 -10.37 -7.46
CA VAL A 37 0.30 -9.27 -8.38
C VAL A 37 -0.62 -8.26 -7.69
N LEU A 38 -1.69 -8.73 -7.03
CA LEU A 38 -2.64 -7.86 -6.33
C LEU A 38 -2.00 -7.12 -5.15
N VAL A 39 -1.22 -7.83 -4.33
CA VAL A 39 -0.51 -7.23 -3.19
C VAL A 39 0.50 -6.18 -3.66
N GLY A 40 1.28 -6.50 -4.71
CA GLY A 40 2.20 -5.55 -5.31
C GLY A 40 1.49 -4.30 -5.84
N LEU A 41 0.35 -4.48 -6.51
CA LEU A 41 -0.46 -3.38 -7.03
C LEU A 41 -1.00 -2.48 -5.91
N PHE A 42 -1.50 -3.05 -4.81
CA PHE A 42 -1.98 -2.28 -3.67
C PHE A 42 -0.88 -1.51 -2.96
N ILE A 43 0.30 -2.11 -2.78
CA ILE A 43 1.48 -1.40 -2.22
C ILE A 43 1.85 -0.22 -3.13
N ALA A 44 1.95 -0.45 -4.45
CA ALA A 44 2.35 0.57 -5.41
C ALA A 44 1.34 1.75 -5.46
N VAL A 45 0.04 1.46 -5.57
CA VAL A 45 -1.01 2.49 -5.62
C VAL A 45 -1.03 3.30 -4.32
N SER A 46 -0.90 2.65 -3.16
CA SER A 46 -0.88 3.37 -1.89
C SER A 46 0.36 4.23 -1.71
N ALA A 47 1.54 3.74 -2.11
CA ALA A 47 2.78 4.52 -2.06
C ALA A 47 2.71 5.75 -2.98
N LEU A 48 2.23 5.58 -4.21
CA LEU A 48 2.03 6.69 -5.16
C LEU A 48 0.99 7.69 -4.64
N GLY A 49 -0.13 7.21 -4.11
CA GLY A 49 -1.16 8.07 -3.53
C GLY A 49 -0.63 8.92 -2.37
N LEU A 50 0.16 8.32 -1.47
CA LEU A 50 0.78 9.03 -0.35
C LEU A 50 1.84 10.04 -0.81
N PHE A 51 2.62 9.68 -1.84
CA PHE A 51 3.61 10.58 -2.44
C PHE A 51 2.93 11.82 -3.05
N ILE A 52 1.88 11.62 -3.85
CA ILE A 52 1.09 12.71 -4.44
C ILE A 52 0.45 13.57 -3.34
N THR A 53 -0.13 12.94 -2.31
CA THR A 53 -0.74 13.66 -1.19
C THR A 53 0.28 14.56 -0.49
N LYS A 54 1.49 14.05 -0.24
CA LYS A 54 2.59 14.83 0.38
C LYS A 54 3.03 16.00 -0.51
N LYS A 55 3.10 15.79 -1.83
CA LYS A 55 3.44 16.87 -2.78
C LYS A 55 2.40 17.98 -2.76
N LEU A 56 1.11 17.64 -2.78
CA LEU A 56 0.00 18.59 -2.74
C LEU A 56 -0.05 19.37 -1.42
N GLU A 57 0.17 18.69 -0.28
CA GLU A 57 0.24 19.34 1.03
C GLU A 57 1.37 20.38 1.09
N ASN A 58 2.55 20.07 0.54
CA ASN A 58 3.68 21.01 0.47
C ASN A 58 3.38 22.22 -0.44
N GLU A 59 2.73 22.01 -1.59
CA GLU A 59 2.36 23.10 -2.50
C GLU A 59 1.31 24.04 -1.89
N GLN A 60 0.40 23.53 -1.06
CA GLN A 60 -0.58 24.36 -0.34
C GLN A 60 0.04 25.15 0.82
N SER A 61 1.08 24.63 1.47
CA SER A 61 1.74 25.31 2.59
C SER A 61 2.64 26.49 2.17
N HIS A 62 2.97 26.61 0.88
CA HIS A 62 3.80 27.68 0.31
C HIS A 62 2.98 28.80 -0.38
N ARG A 63 1.64 28.79 -0.23
CA ARG A 63 0.74 29.87 -0.65
C ARG A 63 0.15 30.57 0.56
#